data_AF-A0A7H8L3T8-F1
#
_entry.id   AF-A0A7H8L3T8-F1
#
_cell.length_a   1.000
_cell.length_b   1.000
_cell.length_c   1.000
_cell.angle_alpha   90.00
_cell.angle_beta   90.00
_cell.angle_gamma   90.00
#
_symmetry.space_group_name_H-M   'P 1'
#
loop_
_entity.id
_entity.type
_entity.pdbx_description
1 polymer ?
#
loop_
_entity_poly.entity_id
_entity_poly.type
_entity_poly.pdbx_seq_one_letter_code
_entity_poly.pdbx_strand_id
1 'polypeptide(L)'
;MSNRLRALAARAVAVLGTTVLVAAGTVTATATVAQAAACTPAQVVVNGGFESGSSPWTSSSGVITSESGQSAHGGTSFAWLNGYGSAHTETLAQTVTLPAGCTSATLSFWLHVDTAETTKTTAYDKLTAKLGSTTLATYSNLDAAAGYVKKTLDVSAYAGQTVSLAFSGVEDASLQTSFVLDDFALDVSGGTTTPPTTDATRAPVPTGYTVSLSSDTSGATWTGHQGIGFTNPSATPLTEVYLRLWDNAHGSCPSTPVTVSNLTGGTAGALSVGCTALKVTLPAPLAQGQSGSLGFDLSIAVPSGADRFGRDGAFAFIGNALPVLAVRDAGGWHLDPYTNNGESFYTLASDYTVTLDHPSSLLVPATGSSVDTPGSSGRTVTTATAKNVREFAWAAGPFSKISGSSAAGTAVNVYSVSGISSSDAQSMLSTAKSAVDAHAGRFGAYPYGELDAVIDNNFWFGGMEYPGFVLDLVSTTALTHEIGHQWWYGIVGDDEYNNPWLDEAFTDYATDLAQGKTGTNCWNSTSWASSAEKISNSMAYWDAHSSRYSTVVYGYGKCALHDLRRTIGDTAMTKLLHDYAAAHWYGISTTAEFKAAAQAATTVDLTSFWTQHRIDG
;
A
#
# COMPACT_ATOMS: atom_id res chain seq x y z
N MET A 1 -15.13 -19.83 63.42
CA MET A 1 -16.28 -20.68 63.03
C MET A 1 -17.54 -19.81 63.06
N SER A 2 -18.26 -19.84 61.94
CA SER A 2 -19.30 -18.90 61.48
C SER A 2 -20.56 -18.81 62.37
N ASN A 3 -21.26 -17.66 62.39
CA ASN A 3 -22.41 -17.40 61.48
C ASN A 3 -23.20 -16.10 61.78
N ARG A 4 -23.44 -15.34 60.70
CA ARG A 4 -24.67 -14.64 60.25
C ARG A 4 -25.49 -13.77 61.21
N LEU A 5 -25.65 -12.50 60.84
CA LEU A 5 -26.81 -11.65 61.16
C LEU A 5 -27.47 -11.14 59.87
N ARG A 6 -28.78 -11.34 59.75
CA ARG A 6 -29.67 -10.78 58.70
C ARG A 6 -30.42 -9.58 59.27
N ALA A 7 -30.52 -8.52 58.47
CA ALA A 7 -31.24 -7.29 58.76
C ALA A 7 -32.75 -7.43 58.46
N LEU A 8 -33.56 -6.70 59.25
CA LEU A 8 -35.00 -6.49 59.04
C LEU A 8 -35.27 -5.04 58.59
N ALA A 9 -36.30 -4.89 57.76
CA ALA A 9 -36.77 -3.68 57.11
C ALA A 9 -37.72 -2.83 57.96
N ALA A 10 -37.85 -1.54 57.64
CA ALA A 10 -39.08 -0.76 57.89
C ALA A 10 -39.24 0.38 56.86
N ARG A 11 -40.49 0.56 56.41
CA ARG A 11 -40.99 1.49 55.40
C ARG A 11 -41.19 2.91 55.94
N ALA A 12 -41.14 3.93 55.07
CA ALA A 12 -41.92 5.16 55.24
C ALA A 12 -42.27 5.79 53.88
N VAL A 13 -43.51 6.29 53.79
CA VAL A 13 -44.23 6.79 52.62
C VAL A 13 -44.02 8.32 52.47
N ALA A 14 -43.99 8.78 51.21
CA ALA A 14 -43.81 10.17 50.79
C ALA A 14 -45.12 10.97 50.68
N VAL A 15 -45.00 12.32 50.54
CA VAL A 15 -45.90 13.38 50.00
C VAL A 15 -45.74 14.64 50.87
N LEU A 16 -45.61 15.91 50.43
CA LEU A 16 -45.48 16.63 49.15
C LEU A 16 -45.00 18.07 49.51
N GLY A 17 -44.28 18.76 48.62
CA GLY A 17 -43.98 20.19 48.78
C GLY A 17 -43.31 20.78 47.54
N THR A 18 -44.13 21.36 46.66
CA THR A 18 -43.78 21.93 45.36
C THR A 18 -43.10 23.29 45.47
N THR A 19 -41.92 23.44 44.88
CA THR A 19 -41.31 24.75 44.56
C THR A 19 -40.98 24.80 43.08
N VAL A 20 -41.62 25.73 42.37
CA VAL A 20 -41.34 26.05 40.97
C VAL A 20 -40.18 27.05 40.95
N LEU A 21 -39.00 26.61 40.50
CA LEU A 21 -37.93 27.52 40.09
C LEU A 21 -38.02 27.76 38.57
N VAL A 22 -38.26 29.01 38.21
CA VAL A 22 -38.10 29.52 36.84
C VAL A 22 -36.59 29.64 36.58
N ALA A 23 -36.04 28.78 35.74
CA ALA A 23 -34.67 28.91 35.26
C ALA A 23 -34.64 29.91 34.09
N ALA A 24 -33.90 31.01 34.27
CA ALA A 24 -33.61 31.97 33.21
C ALA A 24 -32.84 31.27 32.09
N GLY A 25 -33.41 31.24 30.89
CA GLY A 25 -32.75 30.74 29.69
C GLY A 25 -31.69 31.73 29.22
N THR A 26 -30.41 31.39 29.38
CA THR A 26 -29.34 31.99 28.58
C THR A 26 -29.36 31.32 27.21
N VAL A 27 -29.88 32.03 26.21
CA VAL A 27 -29.67 31.67 24.80
C VAL A 27 -28.23 32.03 24.47
N THR A 28 -27.32 31.07 24.60
CA THR A 28 -26.01 31.15 23.94
C THR A 28 -26.25 30.93 22.45
N ALA A 29 -26.23 32.01 21.68
CA ALA A 29 -26.09 31.93 20.24
C ALA A 29 -24.76 31.23 19.94
N THR A 30 -24.81 29.96 19.54
CA THR A 30 -23.68 29.28 18.92
C THR A 30 -23.45 29.94 17.56
N ALA A 31 -22.51 30.89 17.51
CA ALA A 31 -21.90 31.27 16.26
C ALA A 31 -21.22 30.02 15.70
N THR A 32 -21.76 29.46 14.62
CA THR A 32 -21.01 28.53 13.77
C THR A 32 -19.84 29.32 13.21
N VAL A 33 -18.68 29.22 13.86
CA VAL A 33 -17.41 29.59 13.25
C VAL A 33 -17.25 28.61 12.10
N ALA A 34 -17.40 29.08 10.86
CA ALA A 34 -17.04 28.29 9.69
C ALA A 34 -15.59 27.84 9.88
N GLN A 35 -15.39 26.54 10.04
CA GLN A 35 -14.06 25.97 10.23
C GLN A 35 -13.26 26.30 8.98
N ALA A 36 -12.12 26.98 9.14
CA ALA A 36 -11.20 27.21 8.03
C ALA A 36 -10.89 25.84 7.40
N ALA A 37 -11.07 25.72 6.08
CA ALA A 37 -10.72 24.49 5.38
C ALA A 37 -9.28 24.12 5.72
N ALA A 38 -9.02 22.84 5.98
CA ALA A 38 -7.67 22.35 6.23
C ALA A 38 -6.93 22.22 4.89
N CYS A 39 -5.64 22.60 4.85
CA CYS A 39 -4.84 22.40 3.65
C CYS A 39 -4.68 20.90 3.34
N THR A 40 -5.03 20.49 2.12
CA THR A 40 -4.61 19.20 1.56
C THR A 40 -3.52 19.50 0.52
N PRO A 41 -2.25 19.13 0.79
CA PRO A 41 -1.20 19.33 -0.21
C PRO A 41 -1.51 18.59 -1.51
N ALA A 42 -1.32 19.26 -2.65
CA ALA A 42 -1.61 18.70 -3.96
C ALA A 42 -0.80 19.40 -5.06
N GLN A 43 -0.45 18.64 -6.10
CA GLN A 43 -0.12 19.21 -7.41
C GLN A 43 -1.45 19.29 -8.18
N VAL A 44 -1.81 20.47 -8.71
CA VAL A 44 -3.15 20.70 -9.30
C VAL A 44 -3.16 20.98 -10.81
N VAL A 45 -2.00 20.93 -11.48
CA VAL A 45 -1.91 21.08 -12.94
C VAL A 45 -1.84 19.70 -13.58
N VAL A 46 -2.87 19.33 -14.34
CA VAL A 46 -2.90 18.06 -15.06
C VAL A 46 -2.25 18.21 -16.42
N ASN A 47 -1.55 17.17 -16.88
CA ASN A 47 -0.86 17.14 -18.18
C ASN A 47 0.10 18.33 -18.35
N GLY A 48 0.94 18.59 -17.32
CA GLY A 48 1.84 19.73 -17.29
C GLY A 48 2.97 19.69 -18.32
N GLY A 49 3.35 18.50 -18.79
CA GLY A 49 4.33 18.31 -19.88
C GLY A 49 3.69 17.99 -21.24
N PHE A 50 2.37 18.16 -21.39
CA PHE A 50 1.65 18.01 -22.66
C PHE A 50 1.71 16.63 -23.37
N GLU A 51 2.32 15.61 -22.76
CA GLU A 51 2.45 14.26 -23.33
C GLU A 51 1.11 13.53 -23.53
N SER A 52 0.01 14.00 -22.93
CA SER A 52 -1.34 13.49 -23.17
C SER A 52 -2.13 14.31 -24.19
N GLY A 53 -1.44 15.02 -25.09
CA GLY A 53 -2.04 15.91 -26.07
C GLY A 53 -2.54 17.22 -25.45
N SER A 54 -3.56 17.85 -26.06
CA SER A 54 -4.01 19.18 -25.64
C SER A 54 -4.94 19.18 -24.41
N SER A 55 -5.68 18.11 -24.12
CA SER A 55 -6.59 18.08 -22.96
C SER A 55 -5.82 17.93 -21.64
N PRO A 56 -6.17 18.64 -20.56
CA PRO A 56 -7.29 19.57 -20.37
C PRO A 56 -6.96 21.05 -20.68
N TRP A 57 -5.85 21.32 -21.34
CA TRP A 57 -5.48 22.66 -21.78
C TRP A 57 -6.37 23.14 -22.94
N THR A 58 -6.63 24.44 -22.96
CA THR A 58 -7.22 25.16 -24.08
C THR A 58 -6.16 26.09 -24.64
N SER A 59 -5.87 25.99 -25.94
CA SER A 59 -4.83 26.79 -26.57
C SER A 59 -5.23 27.29 -27.96
N SER A 60 -4.48 28.26 -28.49
CA SER A 60 -4.52 28.58 -29.92
C SER A 60 -4.06 27.36 -30.73
N SER A 61 -4.58 27.22 -31.95
CA SER A 61 -4.26 26.07 -32.81
C SER A 61 -2.76 25.96 -33.05
N GLY A 62 -2.18 24.78 -32.85
CA GLY A 62 -0.75 24.53 -33.08
C GLY A 62 0.16 24.87 -31.90
N VAL A 63 -0.33 25.52 -30.84
CA VAL A 63 0.51 25.88 -29.69
C VAL A 63 1.04 24.66 -28.95
N ILE A 64 0.20 23.64 -28.71
CA ILE A 64 0.68 22.38 -28.10
C ILE A 64 1.13 21.47 -29.23
N THR A 65 2.43 21.20 -29.30
CA THR A 65 3.06 20.60 -30.47
C THR A 65 4.29 19.76 -30.11
N SER A 66 4.77 19.02 -31.09
CA SER A 66 6.06 18.31 -31.10
C SER A 66 6.87 18.62 -32.37
N GLU A 67 6.53 19.75 -33.02
CA GLU A 67 7.14 20.16 -34.29
C GLU A 67 8.63 20.48 -34.16
N SER A 68 9.37 20.16 -35.23
CA SER A 68 10.80 20.46 -35.32
C SER A 68 11.05 21.96 -35.43
N GLY A 69 11.93 22.49 -34.59
CA GLY A 69 12.30 23.92 -34.58
C GLY A 69 12.55 24.42 -33.17
N GLN A 70 11.83 23.84 -32.21
CA GLN A 70 12.08 23.93 -30.79
C GLN A 70 12.15 22.50 -30.21
N SER A 71 12.57 22.36 -28.95
CA SER A 71 12.63 21.06 -28.27
C SER A 71 11.88 21.10 -26.95
N ALA A 72 11.25 19.99 -26.56
CA ALA A 72 10.69 19.82 -25.23
C ALA A 72 11.80 19.90 -24.17
N HIS A 73 11.46 20.35 -22.97
CA HIS A 73 12.33 20.24 -21.81
C HIS A 73 12.31 18.81 -21.27
N GLY A 74 11.11 18.23 -21.15
CA GLY A 74 10.85 16.84 -20.79
C GLY A 74 9.99 16.16 -21.85
N GLY A 75 10.15 14.85 -22.06
CA GLY A 75 9.30 14.13 -23.01
C GLY A 75 9.49 14.54 -24.47
N THR A 76 8.38 14.70 -25.20
CA THR A 76 8.35 14.95 -26.65
C THR A 76 7.48 16.13 -27.07
N SER A 77 6.55 16.57 -26.22
CA SER A 77 5.58 17.62 -26.51
C SER A 77 5.83 18.85 -25.64
N PHE A 78 5.47 20.02 -26.13
CA PHE A 78 5.64 21.29 -25.43
C PHE A 78 4.61 22.31 -25.91
N ALA A 79 4.46 23.42 -25.20
CA ALA A 79 3.69 24.56 -25.67
C ALA A 79 4.61 25.61 -26.30
N TRP A 80 4.42 25.92 -27.57
CA TRP A 80 5.15 26.95 -28.30
C TRP A 80 4.18 28.08 -28.67
N LEU A 81 4.38 29.25 -28.07
CA LEU A 81 3.68 30.47 -28.45
C LEU A 81 4.62 31.37 -29.25
N ASN A 82 4.07 32.01 -30.28
CA ASN A 82 4.71 32.96 -31.17
C ASN A 82 5.85 32.35 -32.01
N GLY A 83 6.81 33.14 -32.48
CA GLY A 83 7.87 32.72 -33.39
C GLY A 83 7.64 33.09 -34.86
N TYR A 84 6.71 34.01 -35.15
CA TYR A 84 6.26 34.28 -36.52
C TYR A 84 7.04 35.41 -37.20
N GLY A 85 7.64 36.31 -36.42
CA GLY A 85 8.29 37.51 -36.95
C GLY A 85 7.32 38.54 -37.55
N SER A 86 6.06 38.52 -37.10
CA SER A 86 5.00 39.45 -37.46
C SER A 86 3.94 39.47 -36.36
N ALA A 87 3.07 40.49 -36.38
CA ALA A 87 2.15 40.74 -35.27
C ALA A 87 1.20 39.56 -35.06
N HIS A 88 1.37 38.85 -33.94
CA HIS A 88 0.55 37.71 -33.60
C HIS A 88 0.32 37.59 -32.09
N THR A 89 -0.75 36.92 -31.71
CA THR A 89 -1.13 36.71 -30.32
C THR A 89 -1.67 35.30 -30.18
N GLU A 90 -1.07 34.55 -29.28
CA GLU A 90 -1.45 33.17 -28.99
C GLU A 90 -1.67 32.99 -27.49
N THR A 91 -2.46 31.98 -27.15
CA THR A 91 -2.90 31.72 -25.77
C THR A 91 -2.80 30.25 -25.41
N LEU A 92 -2.55 29.99 -24.13
CA LEU A 92 -2.58 28.68 -23.50
C LEU A 92 -3.24 28.81 -22.12
N ALA A 93 -4.20 27.96 -21.76
CA ALA A 93 -4.86 28.03 -20.47
C ALA A 93 -5.35 26.68 -19.95
N GLN A 94 -5.39 26.52 -18.63
CA GLN A 94 -6.05 25.41 -17.93
C GLN A 94 -6.82 25.96 -16.72
N THR A 95 -7.98 25.37 -16.41
CA THR A 95 -8.68 25.68 -15.16
C THR A 95 -8.13 24.79 -14.05
N VAL A 96 -7.64 25.38 -12.97
CA VAL A 96 -7.10 24.67 -11.80
C VAL A 96 -7.90 25.01 -10.56
N THR A 97 -8.06 24.05 -9.64
CA THR A 97 -8.70 24.27 -8.35
C THR A 97 -7.67 24.12 -7.24
N LEU A 98 -7.32 25.22 -6.58
CA LEU A 98 -6.38 25.19 -5.48
C LEU A 98 -7.13 24.82 -4.19
N PRO A 99 -6.67 23.82 -3.43
CA PRO A 99 -7.25 23.47 -2.14
C PRO A 99 -7.34 24.70 -1.22
N ALA A 100 -8.47 24.82 -0.52
CA ALA A 100 -8.63 25.83 0.52
C ALA A 100 -7.77 25.48 1.75
N GLY A 101 -7.42 26.47 2.55
CA GLY A 101 -6.68 26.23 3.80
C GLY A 101 -5.17 26.20 3.71
N CYS A 102 -4.62 26.20 2.49
CA CYS A 102 -3.18 26.19 2.27
C CYS A 102 -2.54 27.57 2.41
N THR A 103 -1.37 27.64 3.07
CA THR A 103 -0.62 28.91 3.24
C THR A 103 0.47 29.11 2.20
N SER A 104 0.76 28.09 1.40
CA SER A 104 1.74 28.09 0.31
C SER A 104 1.09 27.51 -0.94
N ALA A 105 1.26 28.18 -2.08
CA ALA A 105 1.00 27.62 -3.39
C ALA A 105 2.05 28.17 -4.35
N THR A 106 2.74 27.28 -5.06
CA THR A 106 3.86 27.62 -5.93
C THR A 106 3.61 27.07 -7.33
N LEU A 107 3.45 27.96 -8.29
CA LEU A 107 3.46 27.63 -9.71
C LEU A 107 4.91 27.55 -10.19
N SER A 108 5.29 26.47 -10.87
CA SER A 108 6.54 26.37 -11.60
C SER A 108 6.33 25.84 -13.02
N PHE A 109 7.20 26.26 -13.93
CA PHE A 109 7.25 25.82 -15.32
C PHE A 109 8.62 26.12 -15.89
N TRP A 110 9.00 25.44 -16.97
CA TRP A 110 10.22 25.71 -17.69
C TRP A 110 9.91 26.61 -18.89
N LEU A 111 10.70 27.67 -19.04
CA LEU A 111 10.56 28.63 -20.15
C LEU A 111 11.88 28.72 -20.92
N HIS A 112 11.81 28.46 -22.23
CA HIS A 112 12.84 28.82 -23.19
C HIS A 112 12.35 29.99 -24.04
N VAL A 113 13.17 31.04 -24.14
CA VAL A 113 12.90 32.19 -25.01
C VAL A 113 13.99 32.24 -26.07
N ASP A 114 13.58 32.15 -27.33
CA ASP A 114 14.44 32.28 -28.50
C ASP A 114 13.98 33.49 -29.32
N THR A 115 14.91 34.35 -29.74
CA THR A 115 14.55 35.60 -30.40
C THR A 115 15.55 36.03 -31.46
N ALA A 116 15.03 36.59 -32.55
CA ALA A 116 15.81 37.31 -33.55
C ALA A 116 16.04 38.79 -33.18
N GLU A 117 15.39 39.28 -32.13
CA GLU A 117 15.58 40.63 -31.64
C GLU A 117 16.98 40.82 -31.04
N THR A 118 17.68 41.86 -31.49
CA THR A 118 19.07 42.13 -31.05
C THR A 118 19.15 43.16 -29.93
N THR A 119 18.05 43.87 -29.66
CA THR A 119 17.97 44.84 -28.57
C THR A 119 18.21 44.18 -27.22
N LYS A 120 18.84 44.92 -26.31
CA LYS A 120 19.07 44.49 -24.92
C LYS A 120 18.28 45.32 -23.91
N THR A 121 17.48 46.26 -24.38
CA THR A 121 16.79 47.25 -23.53
C THR A 121 15.30 47.38 -23.82
N THR A 122 14.83 46.92 -24.97
CA THR A 122 13.43 47.09 -25.38
C THR A 122 12.73 45.72 -25.42
N ALA A 123 11.65 45.60 -24.65
CA ALA A 123 10.78 44.43 -24.63
C ALA A 123 9.67 44.61 -25.68
N TYR A 124 9.93 44.15 -26.90
CA TYR A 124 9.01 44.21 -28.03
C TYR A 124 7.93 43.14 -27.89
N ASP A 125 8.36 41.88 -27.85
CA ASP A 125 7.49 40.72 -27.72
C ASP A 125 7.37 40.30 -26.26
N LYS A 126 6.18 39.86 -25.84
CA LYS A 126 5.89 39.58 -24.43
C LYS A 126 5.09 38.32 -24.24
N LEU A 127 5.51 37.51 -23.27
CA LEU A 127 4.73 36.43 -22.69
C LEU A 127 4.19 36.87 -21.33
N THR A 128 2.87 36.85 -21.16
CA THR A 128 2.22 37.20 -19.91
C THR A 128 1.62 35.98 -19.24
N ALA A 129 2.08 35.65 -18.04
CA ALA A 129 1.53 34.61 -17.18
C ALA A 129 0.46 35.21 -16.24
N LYS A 130 -0.72 34.60 -16.19
CA LYS A 130 -1.87 35.04 -15.40
C LYS A 130 -2.49 33.89 -14.62
N LEU A 131 -3.09 34.24 -13.48
CA LEU A 131 -3.99 33.37 -12.74
C LEU A 131 -5.28 34.16 -12.44
N GLY A 132 -6.39 33.73 -13.03
CA GLY A 132 -7.61 34.54 -13.11
C GLY A 132 -7.36 35.85 -13.87
N SER A 133 -7.74 36.98 -13.28
CA SER A 133 -7.53 38.31 -13.86
C SER A 133 -6.14 38.91 -13.58
N THR A 134 -5.33 38.27 -12.75
CA THR A 134 -4.09 38.85 -12.23
C THR A 134 -2.89 38.39 -13.03
N THR A 135 -2.04 39.34 -13.44
CA THR A 135 -0.73 39.04 -14.02
C THR A 135 0.25 38.64 -12.92
N LEU A 136 0.80 37.42 -13.02
CA LEU A 136 1.82 36.91 -12.12
C LEU A 136 3.23 37.34 -12.55
N ALA A 137 3.49 37.30 -13.86
CA ALA A 137 4.77 37.69 -14.45
C ALA A 137 4.61 38.06 -15.93
N THR A 138 5.56 38.85 -16.42
CA THR A 138 5.74 39.11 -17.85
C THR A 138 7.19 38.84 -18.22
N TYR A 139 7.39 38.02 -19.24
CA TYR A 139 8.67 37.74 -19.89
C TYR A 139 8.66 38.35 -21.30
N SER A 140 9.82 38.48 -21.92
CA SER A 140 9.97 39.13 -23.22
C SER A 140 11.16 38.59 -24.00
N ASN A 141 11.36 39.10 -25.21
CA ASN A 141 12.58 38.89 -25.99
C ASN A 141 13.89 39.22 -25.21
N LEU A 142 13.82 40.04 -24.15
CA LEU A 142 14.98 40.34 -23.30
C LEU A 142 15.36 39.19 -22.36
N ASP A 143 14.48 38.21 -22.16
CA ASP A 143 14.69 37.03 -21.30
C ASP A 143 15.33 35.84 -22.05
N ALA A 144 15.77 36.05 -23.30
CA ALA A 144 16.40 35.02 -24.13
C ALA A 144 17.64 34.42 -23.46
N ALA A 145 17.69 33.08 -23.42
CA ALA A 145 18.74 32.31 -22.78
C ALA A 145 19.03 31.01 -23.56
N ALA A 146 20.23 30.45 -23.35
CA ALA A 146 20.56 29.15 -23.91
C ALA A 146 19.74 28.06 -23.18
N GLY A 147 18.71 27.55 -23.85
CA GLY A 147 17.82 26.52 -23.33
C GLY A 147 16.79 27.02 -22.31
N TYR A 148 16.20 26.07 -21.59
CA TYR A 148 15.13 26.33 -20.64
C TYR A 148 15.63 26.87 -19.29
N VAL A 149 14.84 27.77 -18.71
CA VAL A 149 15.02 28.28 -17.35
C VAL A 149 13.75 28.03 -16.55
N LYS A 150 13.87 27.35 -15.41
CA LYS A 150 12.75 27.14 -14.50
C LYS A 150 12.28 28.48 -13.92
N LYS A 151 10.99 28.77 -14.01
CA LYS A 151 10.31 29.89 -13.38
C LYS A 151 9.48 29.37 -12.22
N THR A 152 9.44 30.15 -11.15
CA THR A 152 8.70 29.83 -9.93
C THR A 152 7.98 31.09 -9.47
N LEU A 153 6.67 31.00 -9.25
CA LEU A 153 5.79 32.10 -8.90
C LEU A 153 4.94 31.70 -7.69
N ASP A 154 4.93 32.56 -6.67
CA ASP A 154 4.05 32.40 -5.50
C ASP A 154 2.62 32.78 -5.88
N VAL A 155 1.71 31.84 -5.69
CA VAL A 155 0.28 31.97 -5.98
C VAL A 155 -0.57 31.62 -4.75
N SER A 156 0.02 31.67 -3.56
CA SER A 156 -0.64 31.32 -2.28
C SER A 156 -1.95 32.09 -2.04
N ALA A 157 -2.05 33.31 -2.56
CA ALA A 157 -3.26 34.14 -2.47
C ALA A 157 -4.51 33.53 -3.15
N TYR A 158 -4.34 32.51 -3.99
CA TYR A 158 -5.43 31.83 -4.71
C TYR A 158 -5.88 30.52 -4.04
N ALA A 159 -5.35 30.19 -2.85
CA ALA A 159 -5.80 29.03 -2.09
C ALA A 159 -7.33 29.04 -1.91
N GLY A 160 -7.97 27.90 -2.18
CA GLY A 160 -9.42 27.72 -2.11
C GLY A 160 -10.22 28.24 -3.29
N GLN A 161 -9.56 28.67 -4.37
CA GLN A 161 -10.22 29.19 -5.56
C GLN A 161 -10.04 28.26 -6.75
N THR A 162 -11.09 28.15 -7.56
CA THR A 162 -11.01 27.62 -8.93
C THR A 162 -10.73 28.78 -9.87
N VAL A 163 -9.57 28.75 -10.52
CA VAL A 163 -9.05 29.87 -11.33
C VAL A 163 -8.44 29.37 -12.62
N SER A 164 -8.46 30.21 -13.66
CA SER A 164 -7.80 29.92 -14.93
C SER A 164 -6.33 30.29 -14.84
N LEU A 165 -5.44 29.31 -14.94
CA LEU A 165 -4.02 29.51 -15.21
C LEU A 165 -3.87 29.76 -16.71
N ALA A 166 -3.37 30.93 -17.10
CA ALA A 166 -3.34 31.36 -18.50
C ALA A 166 -2.02 32.03 -18.88
N PHE A 167 -1.58 31.78 -20.10
CA PHE A 167 -0.42 32.39 -20.75
C PHE A 167 -0.86 33.02 -22.05
N SER A 168 -0.35 34.21 -22.35
CA SER A 168 -0.60 34.90 -23.61
C SER A 168 0.71 35.48 -24.13
N GLY A 169 1.13 35.00 -25.30
CA GLY A 169 2.24 35.54 -26.05
C GLY A 169 1.73 36.59 -27.04
N VAL A 170 2.45 37.70 -27.16
CA VAL A 170 2.18 38.78 -28.11
C VAL A 170 3.49 39.13 -28.79
N GLU A 171 3.54 38.98 -30.11
CA GLU A 171 4.61 39.48 -30.98
C GLU A 171 4.19 40.79 -31.63
N ASP A 172 5.17 41.66 -31.85
CA ASP A 172 5.00 42.88 -32.61
C ASP A 172 5.14 42.67 -34.14
N ALA A 173 5.18 43.75 -34.91
CA ALA A 173 5.12 43.67 -36.37
C ALA A 173 6.41 43.14 -37.05
N SER A 174 7.52 42.91 -36.35
CA SER A 174 8.78 42.49 -36.97
C SER A 174 9.70 41.69 -36.04
N LEU A 175 10.48 40.75 -36.61
CA LEU A 175 11.43 39.87 -35.91
C LEU A 175 10.75 38.91 -34.92
N GLN A 176 11.22 37.66 -34.88
CA GLN A 176 10.53 36.61 -34.13
C GLN A 176 10.97 36.55 -32.68
N THR A 177 10.04 36.20 -31.79
CA THR A 177 10.34 35.70 -30.46
C THR A 177 9.44 34.52 -30.14
N SER A 178 10.07 33.36 -29.96
CA SER A 178 9.44 32.11 -29.56
C SER A 178 9.44 31.98 -28.03
N PHE A 179 8.27 31.73 -27.46
CA PHE A 179 8.10 31.41 -26.04
C PHE A 179 7.71 29.93 -25.90
N VAL A 180 8.66 29.11 -25.48
CA VAL A 180 8.48 27.66 -25.36
C VAL A 180 8.36 27.29 -23.88
N LEU A 181 7.23 26.68 -23.53
CA LEU A 181 6.80 26.38 -22.17
C LEU A 181 6.62 24.88 -21.99
N ASP A 182 7.10 24.36 -20.87
CA ASP A 182 7.01 22.93 -20.59
C ASP A 182 7.03 22.63 -19.08
N ASP A 183 6.65 21.40 -18.72
CA ASP A 183 6.73 20.83 -17.37
C ASP A 183 6.11 21.71 -16.28
N PHE A 184 4.84 22.07 -16.47
CA PHE A 184 4.06 22.84 -15.49
C PHE A 184 3.76 22.04 -14.22
N ALA A 185 4.02 22.64 -13.06
CA ALA A 185 3.56 22.16 -11.77
C ALA A 185 2.97 23.30 -10.93
N LEU A 186 1.88 23.04 -10.21
CA LEU A 186 1.36 23.98 -9.21
C LEU A 186 1.17 23.22 -7.91
N ASP A 187 2.14 23.36 -7.02
CA ASP A 187 2.21 22.65 -5.74
C ASP A 187 1.61 23.51 -4.63
N VAL A 188 0.64 22.97 -3.91
CA VAL A 188 -0.08 23.64 -2.83
C VAL A 188 0.26 22.97 -1.49
N SER A 189 0.58 23.71 -0.43
CA SER A 189 0.97 23.20 0.90
C SER A 189 0.82 24.23 2.06
N GLY A 190 1.09 23.83 3.31
CA GLY A 190 1.18 24.74 4.49
C GLY A 190 -0.15 25.13 5.17
N GLY A 191 -0.14 25.54 6.45
CA GLY A 191 -1.32 25.90 7.27
C GLY A 191 -0.96 26.11 8.76
N THR A 192 -1.56 27.07 9.47
CA THR A 192 -1.28 27.37 10.90
C THR A 192 -2.35 26.92 11.90
N THR A 193 -3.38 26.22 11.46
CA THR A 193 -4.09 25.30 12.36
C THR A 193 -3.34 23.99 12.30
N THR A 194 -2.95 23.43 13.45
CA THR A 194 -2.63 21.99 13.55
C THR A 194 -3.63 21.28 12.64
N PRO A 195 -3.19 20.44 11.69
CA PRO A 195 -4.14 19.57 11.00
C PRO A 195 -5.07 18.98 12.07
N PRO A 196 -6.35 18.62 11.81
CA PRO A 196 -6.85 17.50 12.58
C PRO A 196 -5.73 16.48 12.42
N THR A 197 -5.03 16.12 13.51
CA THR A 197 -3.86 15.22 13.47
C THR A 197 -4.24 14.19 12.43
N THR A 198 -3.65 14.26 11.22
CA THR A 198 -4.13 13.42 10.11
C THR A 198 -3.90 12.06 10.68
N ASP A 199 -5.00 11.42 11.05
CA ASP A 199 -4.93 10.49 12.14
C ASP A 199 -4.21 9.28 11.60
N ALA A 200 -2.89 9.27 11.82
CA ALA A 200 -1.99 8.27 11.30
C ALA A 200 -2.20 6.95 12.05
N THR A 201 -3.05 6.95 13.08
CA THR A 201 -3.50 5.76 13.76
C THR A 201 -4.25 4.89 12.76
N ARG A 202 -3.61 3.80 12.36
CA ARG A 202 -4.21 2.77 11.53
C ARG A 202 -5.47 2.22 12.20
N ALA A 203 -6.59 2.27 11.48
CA ALA A 203 -7.89 1.83 11.95
C ALA A 203 -8.69 1.19 10.81
N PRO A 204 -9.67 0.32 11.09
CA PRO A 204 -9.91 -0.34 12.38
C PRO A 204 -8.78 -1.33 12.74
N VAL A 205 -8.55 -1.53 14.05
CA VAL A 205 -7.66 -2.60 14.54
C VAL A 205 -8.51 -3.85 14.79
N PRO A 206 -8.30 -4.96 14.06
CA PRO A 206 -8.99 -6.21 14.31
C PRO A 206 -8.61 -6.75 15.70
N THR A 207 -9.61 -7.19 16.46
CA THR A 207 -9.43 -7.89 17.74
C THR A 207 -9.43 -9.40 17.58
N GLY A 208 -9.77 -9.89 16.39
CA GLY A 208 -9.77 -11.31 16.06
C GLY A 208 -10.75 -11.67 14.96
N TYR A 209 -10.42 -12.75 14.25
CA TYR A 209 -11.25 -13.39 13.23
C TYR A 209 -11.68 -14.77 13.72
N THR A 210 -12.98 -15.06 13.65
CA THR A 210 -13.54 -16.39 13.94
C THR A 210 -14.19 -16.94 12.70
N VAL A 211 -13.74 -18.09 12.21
CA VAL A 211 -14.16 -18.65 10.93
C VAL A 211 -14.59 -20.09 11.14
N SER A 212 -15.73 -20.47 10.59
CA SER A 212 -16.19 -21.86 10.57
C SER A 212 -16.68 -22.18 9.16
N LEU A 213 -15.99 -23.06 8.46
CA LEU A 213 -16.29 -23.44 7.09
C LEU A 213 -16.35 -24.97 6.98
N SER A 214 -17.24 -25.44 6.12
CA SER A 214 -17.31 -26.84 5.68
C SER A 214 -17.09 -26.90 4.17
N SER A 215 -16.27 -27.85 3.74
CA SER A 215 -15.98 -28.05 2.31
C SER A 215 -16.87 -29.08 1.65
N ASP A 216 -16.98 -28.98 0.32
CA ASP A 216 -17.47 -30.07 -0.51
C ASP A 216 -16.53 -31.31 -0.46
N THR A 217 -16.87 -32.36 -1.21
CA THR A 217 -16.06 -33.60 -1.23
C THR A 217 -14.67 -33.43 -1.84
N SER A 218 -14.42 -32.34 -2.56
CA SER A 218 -13.15 -32.07 -3.24
C SER A 218 -12.22 -31.14 -2.46
N GLY A 219 -12.75 -30.39 -1.48
CA GLY A 219 -11.99 -29.35 -0.79
C GLY A 219 -11.89 -28.04 -1.59
N ALA A 220 -12.62 -27.89 -2.70
CA ALA A 220 -12.55 -26.73 -3.59
C ALA A 220 -13.66 -25.70 -3.33
N THR A 221 -14.79 -26.12 -2.77
CA THR A 221 -15.86 -25.19 -2.38
C THR A 221 -16.00 -25.20 -0.86
N TRP A 222 -15.98 -24.03 -0.24
CA TRP A 222 -16.14 -23.84 1.20
C TRP A 222 -17.33 -22.95 1.50
N THR A 223 -18.13 -23.32 2.48
CA THR A 223 -19.27 -22.51 2.93
C THR A 223 -19.36 -22.50 4.44
N GLY A 224 -19.81 -21.40 5.00
CA GLY A 224 -20.03 -21.29 6.44
C GLY A 224 -20.13 -19.84 6.86
N HIS A 225 -19.51 -19.49 7.99
CA HIS A 225 -19.66 -18.19 8.60
C HIS A 225 -18.32 -17.63 9.07
N GLN A 226 -18.15 -16.31 8.93
CA GLN A 226 -17.03 -15.57 9.46
C GLN A 226 -17.52 -14.42 10.35
N GLY A 227 -16.86 -14.26 11.48
CA GLY A 227 -17.01 -13.15 12.41
C GLY A 227 -15.72 -12.36 12.52
N ILE A 228 -15.84 -11.04 12.65
CA ILE A 228 -14.72 -10.11 12.78
C ILE A 228 -15.02 -9.17 13.94
N GLY A 229 -14.17 -9.15 14.96
CA GLY A 229 -14.19 -8.11 16.00
C GLY A 229 -13.15 -7.04 15.69
N PHE A 230 -13.44 -5.78 16.01
CA PHE A 230 -12.48 -4.69 15.80
C PHE A 230 -12.72 -3.49 16.71
N THR A 231 -11.69 -2.66 16.87
CA THR A 231 -11.73 -1.42 17.64
C THR A 231 -11.31 -0.24 16.77
N ASN A 232 -11.89 0.93 17.03
CA ASN A 232 -11.42 2.19 16.44
C ASN A 232 -10.41 2.87 17.38
N PRO A 233 -9.09 2.75 17.17
CA PRO A 233 -8.12 3.51 17.97
C PRO A 233 -7.99 4.97 17.52
N SER A 234 -8.51 5.31 16.33
CA SER A 234 -8.44 6.63 15.72
C SER A 234 -9.37 7.61 16.43
N ALA A 235 -8.90 8.83 16.63
CA ALA A 235 -9.70 9.99 17.01
C ALA A 235 -10.78 10.33 15.97
N THR A 236 -10.60 9.91 14.71
CA THR A 236 -11.64 10.01 13.68
C THR A 236 -12.67 8.89 13.88
N PRO A 237 -13.97 9.21 14.09
CA PRO A 237 -14.98 8.18 14.21
C PRO A 237 -15.13 7.34 12.93
N LEU A 238 -15.20 6.02 13.06
CA LEU A 238 -15.50 5.14 11.93
C LEU A 238 -17.01 5.11 11.70
N THR A 239 -17.47 5.62 10.56
CA THR A 239 -18.86 5.49 10.11
C THR A 239 -19.06 4.27 9.20
N GLU A 240 -17.96 3.71 8.72
CA GLU A 240 -17.89 2.61 7.76
C GLU A 240 -16.58 1.86 7.96
N VAL A 241 -16.57 0.61 7.48
CA VAL A 241 -15.36 -0.19 7.29
C VAL A 241 -15.40 -0.83 5.90
N TYR A 242 -14.26 -1.30 5.41
CA TYR A 242 -14.19 -2.06 4.17
C TYR A 242 -13.68 -3.47 4.46
N LEU A 243 -14.32 -4.46 3.83
CA LEU A 243 -13.78 -5.80 3.71
C LEU A 243 -12.99 -5.90 2.40
N ARG A 244 -11.76 -6.39 2.47
CA ARG A 244 -10.94 -6.77 1.32
C ARG A 244 -11.24 -8.22 0.96
N LEU A 245 -11.61 -8.45 -0.30
CA LEU A 245 -11.92 -9.75 -0.90
C LEU A 245 -10.98 -9.95 -2.09
N TRP A 246 -9.67 -10.03 -1.82
CA TRP A 246 -8.62 -9.94 -2.84
C TRP A 246 -8.81 -10.94 -3.98
N ASP A 247 -9.12 -12.20 -3.67
CA ASP A 247 -9.26 -13.25 -4.69
C ASP A 247 -10.52 -13.16 -5.54
N ASN A 248 -11.38 -12.17 -5.32
CA ASN A 248 -12.38 -11.84 -6.32
C ASN A 248 -11.76 -11.35 -7.64
N ALA A 249 -10.48 -10.96 -7.63
CA ALA A 249 -9.70 -10.65 -8.82
C ALA A 249 -9.57 -11.84 -9.81
N HIS A 250 -9.64 -13.09 -9.32
CA HIS A 250 -9.61 -14.31 -10.16
C HIS A 250 -10.97 -14.62 -10.81
N GLY A 251 -12.00 -13.84 -10.51
CA GLY A 251 -13.32 -13.96 -11.10
C GLY A 251 -13.72 -12.74 -11.93
N SER A 252 -15.01 -12.44 -11.90
CA SER A 252 -15.56 -11.19 -12.42
C SER A 252 -16.61 -10.69 -11.45
N CYS A 253 -16.88 -9.38 -11.44
CA CYS A 253 -17.91 -8.82 -10.57
C CYS A 253 -19.28 -9.53 -10.62
N PRO A 254 -19.77 -10.03 -11.78
CA PRO A 254 -20.99 -10.83 -11.85
C PRO A 254 -20.86 -12.27 -11.31
N SER A 255 -19.64 -12.79 -11.17
CA SER A 255 -19.34 -14.17 -10.77
C SER A 255 -18.05 -14.18 -9.93
N THR A 256 -18.16 -13.74 -8.69
CA THR A 256 -17.05 -13.66 -7.73
C THR A 256 -16.83 -15.01 -7.04
N PRO A 257 -15.59 -15.50 -6.92
CA PRO A 257 -15.27 -16.72 -6.20
C PRO A 257 -15.51 -16.61 -4.68
N VAL A 258 -15.39 -15.41 -4.10
CA VAL A 258 -15.67 -15.15 -2.69
C VAL A 258 -16.94 -14.31 -2.56
N THR A 259 -17.96 -14.88 -1.93
CA THR A 259 -19.26 -14.23 -1.73
C THR A 259 -19.58 -14.07 -0.26
N VAL A 260 -19.95 -12.84 0.12
CA VAL A 260 -20.43 -12.46 1.45
C VAL A 260 -21.94 -12.27 1.39
N SER A 261 -22.68 -12.91 2.31
CA SER A 261 -24.13 -12.78 2.42
C SER A 261 -24.59 -12.73 3.87
N ASN A 262 -25.84 -12.33 4.10
CA ASN A 262 -26.44 -12.26 5.45
C ASN A 262 -25.59 -11.45 6.44
N LEU A 263 -25.00 -10.33 5.98
CA LEU A 263 -24.11 -9.50 6.79
C LEU A 263 -24.87 -8.86 7.97
N THR A 264 -24.25 -8.92 9.14
CA THR A 264 -24.67 -8.32 10.41
C THR A 264 -23.59 -7.35 10.92
N GLY A 265 -23.96 -6.44 11.81
CA GLY A 265 -23.05 -5.41 12.34
C GLY A 265 -22.91 -4.18 11.44
N GLY A 266 -23.54 -4.18 10.27
CA GLY A 266 -23.58 -3.07 9.33
C GLY A 266 -24.49 -3.34 8.14
N THR A 267 -24.47 -2.45 7.15
CA THR A 267 -25.16 -2.61 5.87
C THR A 267 -24.12 -2.67 4.75
N ALA A 268 -24.12 -3.78 4.00
CA ALA A 268 -23.24 -3.96 2.86
C ALA A 268 -23.62 -3.03 1.70
N GLY A 269 -22.63 -2.34 1.13
CA GLY A 269 -22.76 -1.56 -0.09
C GLY A 269 -22.50 -2.41 -1.35
N ALA A 270 -22.26 -1.72 -2.47
CA ALA A 270 -21.77 -2.38 -3.67
C ALA A 270 -20.28 -2.73 -3.55
N LEU A 271 -19.89 -3.81 -4.22
CA LEU A 271 -18.48 -4.12 -4.45
C LEU A 271 -17.83 -3.01 -5.30
N SER A 272 -16.56 -2.75 -5.03
CA SER A 272 -15.74 -1.73 -5.67
C SER A 272 -14.33 -2.27 -5.94
N VAL A 273 -13.51 -1.51 -6.67
CA VAL A 273 -12.11 -1.86 -7.00
C VAL A 273 -12.00 -3.26 -7.63
N GLY A 274 -12.62 -3.45 -8.81
CA GLY A 274 -12.61 -4.77 -9.45
C GLY A 274 -13.24 -5.88 -8.61
N CYS A 275 -14.14 -5.52 -7.70
CA CYS A 275 -14.83 -6.41 -6.77
C CYS A 275 -14.01 -7.00 -5.62
N THR A 276 -12.85 -6.40 -5.34
CA THR A 276 -12.01 -6.77 -4.20
C THR A 276 -12.26 -5.93 -2.94
N ALA A 277 -13.18 -4.95 -2.99
CA ALA A 277 -13.52 -4.12 -1.83
C ALA A 277 -15.04 -4.04 -1.61
N LEU A 278 -15.50 -4.49 -0.44
CA LEU A 278 -16.89 -4.36 0.00
C LEU A 278 -17.00 -3.31 1.11
N LYS A 279 -17.67 -2.19 0.82
CA LYS A 279 -18.00 -1.18 1.83
C LYS A 279 -19.07 -1.71 2.77
N VAL A 280 -18.90 -1.52 4.07
CA VAL A 280 -19.89 -1.83 5.11
C VAL A 280 -20.17 -0.56 5.92
N THR A 281 -21.39 -0.04 5.80
CA THR A 281 -21.82 1.14 6.58
C THR A 281 -22.21 0.69 7.98
N LEU A 282 -21.62 1.29 9.03
CA LEU A 282 -21.91 0.94 10.41
C LEU A 282 -23.25 1.55 10.85
N PRO A 283 -24.00 0.88 11.76
CA PRO A 283 -25.30 1.37 12.22
C PRO A 283 -25.19 2.68 13.03
N ALA A 284 -24.02 2.92 13.64
CA ALA A 284 -23.68 4.16 14.30
C ALA A 284 -22.16 4.41 14.17
N PRO A 285 -21.69 5.67 14.18
CA PRO A 285 -20.27 5.97 14.20
C PRO A 285 -19.59 5.40 15.45
N LEU A 286 -18.46 4.70 15.27
CA LEU A 286 -17.61 4.24 16.37
C LEU A 286 -16.58 5.31 16.72
N ALA A 287 -16.72 5.93 17.88
CA ALA A 287 -15.73 6.89 18.41
C ALA A 287 -14.43 6.18 18.83
N GLN A 288 -13.41 6.98 19.14
CA GLN A 288 -12.13 6.47 19.62
C GLN A 288 -12.30 5.54 20.84
N GLY A 289 -11.64 4.38 20.79
CA GLY A 289 -11.70 3.32 21.80
C GLY A 289 -12.97 2.47 21.76
N GLN A 290 -13.96 2.78 20.91
CA GLN A 290 -15.15 1.94 20.76
C GLN A 290 -14.89 0.77 19.82
N SER A 291 -15.59 -0.34 20.07
CA SER A 291 -15.48 -1.57 19.31
C SER A 291 -16.75 -1.88 18.54
N GLY A 292 -16.58 -2.56 17.41
CA GLY A 292 -17.65 -3.11 16.60
C GLY A 292 -17.38 -4.57 16.27
N SER A 293 -18.38 -5.22 15.69
CA SER A 293 -18.23 -6.55 15.12
C SER A 293 -19.02 -6.66 13.82
N LEU A 294 -18.50 -7.47 12.89
CA LEU A 294 -19.21 -7.93 11.70
C LEU A 294 -19.37 -9.44 11.78
N GLY A 295 -20.46 -9.95 11.22
CA GLY A 295 -20.68 -11.38 11.02
C GLY A 295 -21.41 -11.61 9.71
N PHE A 296 -21.02 -12.63 8.94
CA PHE A 296 -21.62 -12.91 7.64
C PHE A 296 -21.43 -14.37 7.24
N ASP A 297 -22.35 -14.84 6.40
CA ASP A 297 -22.19 -16.11 5.70
C ASP A 297 -21.19 -15.93 4.57
N LEU A 298 -20.26 -16.87 4.46
CA LEU A 298 -19.15 -16.88 3.52
C LEU A 298 -19.27 -18.09 2.60
N SER A 299 -19.12 -17.86 1.31
CA SER A 299 -18.94 -18.91 0.29
C SER A 299 -17.69 -18.63 -0.51
N ILE A 300 -16.83 -19.63 -0.66
CA ILE A 300 -15.59 -19.60 -1.43
C ILE A 300 -15.66 -20.74 -2.46
N ALA A 301 -15.50 -20.40 -3.73
CA ALA A 301 -15.37 -21.36 -4.83
C ALA A 301 -13.99 -21.18 -5.47
N VAL A 302 -13.09 -22.12 -5.19
CA VAL A 302 -11.71 -22.07 -5.68
C VAL A 302 -11.68 -22.35 -7.19
N PRO A 303 -11.17 -21.44 -8.03
CA PRO A 303 -11.16 -21.60 -9.48
C PRO A 303 -10.15 -22.68 -9.91
N SER A 304 -10.27 -23.15 -11.14
CA SER A 304 -9.25 -24.03 -11.73
C SER A 304 -7.99 -23.22 -12.08
N GLY A 305 -6.81 -23.75 -11.76
CA GLY A 305 -5.52 -23.13 -12.06
C GLY A 305 -4.49 -23.39 -10.96
N ALA A 306 -3.22 -23.57 -11.34
CA ALA A 306 -2.11 -23.71 -10.40
C ALA A 306 -1.67 -22.33 -9.88
N ASP A 307 -2.52 -21.73 -9.05
CA ASP A 307 -2.41 -20.36 -8.53
C ASP A 307 -2.44 -20.35 -6.99
N ARG A 308 -2.01 -19.24 -6.38
CA ARG A 308 -2.10 -19.03 -4.92
C ARG A 308 -3.54 -19.07 -4.40
N PHE A 309 -4.50 -18.74 -5.26
CA PHE A 309 -5.92 -19.05 -5.09
C PHE A 309 -6.42 -19.83 -6.29
N GLY A 310 -6.27 -21.16 -6.23
CA GLY A 310 -6.56 -22.02 -7.37
C GLY A 310 -6.53 -23.50 -7.06
N ARG A 311 -7.06 -24.29 -8.01
CA ARG A 311 -7.09 -25.74 -7.96
C ARG A 311 -6.27 -26.35 -9.09
N ASP A 312 -5.22 -27.07 -8.72
CA ASP A 312 -4.47 -27.95 -9.61
C ASP A 312 -4.91 -29.42 -9.40
N GLY A 313 -5.74 -29.90 -10.31
CA GLY A 313 -6.32 -31.25 -10.23
C GLY A 313 -7.14 -31.48 -8.95
N ALA A 314 -6.57 -32.28 -8.04
CA ALA A 314 -7.19 -32.65 -6.76
C ALA A 314 -6.69 -31.82 -5.56
N PHE A 315 -5.84 -30.83 -5.81
CA PHE A 315 -5.25 -29.97 -4.79
C PHE A 315 -5.80 -28.56 -4.94
N ALA A 316 -6.41 -28.04 -3.88
CA ALA A 316 -6.86 -26.66 -3.80
C ALA A 316 -5.92 -25.87 -2.89
N PHE A 317 -5.51 -24.69 -3.33
CA PHE A 317 -4.70 -23.72 -2.61
C PHE A 317 -5.55 -22.47 -2.39
N ILE A 318 -5.66 -22.04 -1.13
CA ILE A 318 -6.62 -21.03 -0.70
C ILE A 318 -5.87 -19.95 0.08
N GLY A 319 -5.08 -19.18 -0.65
CA GLY A 319 -4.53 -17.89 -0.24
C GLY A 319 -5.60 -16.79 -0.23
N ASN A 320 -5.41 -15.74 0.59
CA ASN A 320 -6.19 -14.49 0.72
C ASN A 320 -7.74 -14.54 0.64
N ALA A 321 -8.36 -15.72 0.71
CA ALA A 321 -9.77 -15.91 0.40
C ALA A 321 -10.73 -15.48 1.51
N LEU A 322 -10.23 -15.31 2.74
CA LEU A 322 -11.03 -14.80 3.85
C LEU A 322 -11.14 -13.27 3.76
N PRO A 323 -12.36 -12.70 3.81
CA PRO A 323 -12.50 -11.26 3.87
C PRO A 323 -11.84 -10.66 5.13
N VAL A 324 -10.92 -9.71 4.95
CA VAL A 324 -10.21 -9.03 6.05
C VAL A 324 -10.51 -7.53 6.06
N LEU A 325 -10.31 -6.85 7.19
CA LEU A 325 -10.53 -5.40 7.27
C LEU A 325 -9.45 -4.64 6.49
N ALA A 326 -9.86 -3.70 5.64
CA ALA A 326 -8.95 -2.75 5.02
C ALA A 326 -8.37 -1.78 6.05
N VAL A 327 -7.15 -1.31 5.82
CA VAL A 327 -6.50 -0.31 6.67
C VAL A 327 -6.92 1.10 6.23
N ARG A 328 -7.22 1.97 7.20
CA ARG A 328 -7.32 3.42 7.03
C ARG A 328 -6.29 4.11 7.91
N ASP A 329 -5.58 5.07 7.35
CA ASP A 329 -4.67 5.95 8.08
C ASP A 329 -4.78 7.40 7.59
N ALA A 330 -3.69 8.18 7.74
CA ALA A 330 -3.61 9.55 7.27
C ALA A 330 -3.84 9.71 5.76
N GLY A 331 -3.52 8.69 4.96
CA GLY A 331 -3.76 8.64 3.51
C GLY A 331 -5.20 8.31 3.12
N GLY A 332 -6.05 7.95 4.09
CA GLY A 332 -7.41 7.48 3.84
C GLY A 332 -7.49 5.96 3.82
N TRP A 333 -8.50 5.43 3.16
CA TRP A 333 -8.68 3.98 3.02
C TRP A 333 -7.71 3.43 1.97
N HIS A 334 -6.94 2.42 2.37
CA HIS A 334 -6.07 1.65 1.48
C HIS A 334 -6.89 0.58 0.79
N LEU A 335 -7.30 0.88 -0.44
CA LEU A 335 -8.17 0.05 -1.25
C LEU A 335 -7.54 -0.31 -2.60
N ASP A 336 -6.23 -0.47 -2.63
CA ASP A 336 -5.44 -0.66 -3.85
C ASP A 336 -5.93 -1.86 -4.69
N PRO A 337 -5.80 -1.80 -6.03
CA PRO A 337 -6.21 -2.90 -6.89
C PRO A 337 -5.30 -4.12 -6.69
N TYR A 338 -5.83 -5.30 -7.00
CA TYR A 338 -5.04 -6.53 -7.02
C TYR A 338 -4.07 -6.53 -8.22
N THR A 339 -2.83 -6.95 -8.00
CA THR A 339 -1.81 -7.18 -9.03
C THR A 339 -1.48 -8.68 -9.21
N ASN A 340 -1.11 -9.05 -10.43
CA ASN A 340 -0.56 -10.36 -10.77
C ASN A 340 0.98 -10.37 -10.88
N ASN A 341 1.62 -9.20 -10.80
CA ASN A 341 3.06 -9.07 -10.99
C ASN A 341 3.85 -9.16 -9.68
N GLY A 342 3.17 -8.96 -8.56
CA GLY A 342 3.62 -9.13 -7.18
C GLY A 342 2.40 -9.08 -6.25
N GLU A 343 2.53 -8.41 -5.12
CA GLU A 343 1.59 -8.47 -4.02
C GLU A 343 0.78 -7.16 -3.91
N SER A 344 -0.35 -7.23 -3.22
CA SER A 344 -1.22 -6.05 -3.01
C SER A 344 -1.73 -5.97 -1.59
N PHE A 345 -1.26 -6.83 -0.70
CA PHE A 345 -1.92 -7.06 0.57
C PHE A 345 -1.41 -6.05 1.60
N TYR A 346 -2.37 -5.50 2.33
CA TYR A 346 -2.07 -4.59 3.41
C TYR A 346 -3.10 -4.78 4.51
N THR A 347 -2.64 -5.40 5.59
CA THR A 347 -3.47 -5.77 6.74
C THR A 347 -2.72 -5.53 8.04
N LEU A 348 -3.48 -5.30 9.11
CA LEU A 348 -2.93 -5.29 10.47
C LEU A 348 -2.92 -6.72 11.01
N ALA A 349 -1.87 -7.05 11.77
CA ALA A 349 -1.77 -8.35 12.43
C ALA A 349 -2.95 -8.59 13.38
N SER A 350 -3.45 -9.82 13.40
CA SER A 350 -4.60 -10.22 14.20
C SER A 350 -4.52 -11.69 14.60
N ASP A 351 -5.35 -12.05 15.57
CA ASP A 351 -5.62 -13.44 15.90
C ASP A 351 -6.67 -14.03 14.95
N TYR A 352 -6.50 -15.30 14.59
CA TYR A 352 -7.46 -16.10 13.84
C TYR A 352 -7.77 -17.39 14.61
N THR A 353 -9.04 -17.74 14.66
CA THR A 353 -9.53 -19.05 15.12
C THR A 353 -10.41 -19.61 14.02
N VAL A 354 -9.90 -20.62 13.32
CA VAL A 354 -10.50 -21.15 12.10
C VAL A 354 -10.84 -22.63 12.31
N THR A 355 -12.08 -23.00 11.99
CA THR A 355 -12.55 -24.37 12.00
C THR A 355 -12.91 -24.78 10.57
N LEU A 356 -12.22 -25.80 10.06
CA LEU A 356 -12.37 -26.33 8.71
C LEU A 356 -12.88 -27.77 8.80
N ASP A 357 -14.14 -27.99 8.44
CA ASP A 357 -14.75 -29.32 8.33
C ASP A 357 -14.57 -29.84 6.90
N HIS A 358 -13.81 -30.92 6.72
CA HIS A 358 -13.43 -31.46 5.40
C HIS A 358 -13.54 -32.99 5.35
N PRO A 359 -13.58 -33.61 4.15
CA PRO A 359 -13.50 -35.07 4.03
C PRO A 359 -12.22 -35.62 4.68
N SER A 360 -12.33 -36.72 5.43
CA SER A 360 -11.18 -37.34 6.11
C SER A 360 -10.13 -37.92 5.17
N SER A 361 -10.40 -37.99 3.87
CA SER A 361 -9.44 -38.38 2.84
C SER A 361 -8.51 -37.25 2.41
N LEU A 362 -8.77 -36.01 2.83
CA LEU A 362 -7.95 -34.84 2.51
C LEU A 362 -7.10 -34.45 3.72
N LEU A 363 -5.90 -33.95 3.47
CA LEU A 363 -5.13 -33.16 4.43
C LEU A 363 -5.39 -31.68 4.19
N VAL A 364 -5.45 -30.91 5.26
CA VAL A 364 -5.71 -29.47 5.23
C VAL A 364 -4.65 -28.72 6.04
N PRO A 365 -3.43 -28.52 5.49
CA PRO A 365 -2.45 -27.61 6.11
C PRO A 365 -2.96 -26.17 6.09
N ALA A 366 -2.65 -25.40 7.13
CA ALA A 366 -3.17 -24.05 7.31
C ALA A 366 -2.23 -23.18 8.15
N THR A 367 -2.36 -21.87 8.01
CA THR A 367 -1.71 -20.87 8.87
C THR A 367 -1.97 -21.14 10.36
N GLY A 368 -0.91 -21.05 11.17
CA GLY A 368 -0.97 -21.23 12.62
C GLY A 368 -0.90 -22.70 13.05
N SER A 369 -1.23 -22.97 14.31
CA SER A 369 -1.18 -24.33 14.85
C SER A 369 -2.50 -25.05 14.66
N SER A 370 -2.46 -26.20 13.99
CA SER A 370 -3.65 -26.98 13.63
C SER A 370 -3.84 -28.25 14.47
N VAL A 371 -5.08 -28.54 14.85
CA VAL A 371 -5.48 -29.77 15.55
C VAL A 371 -6.68 -30.41 14.85
N ASP A 372 -6.52 -31.67 14.47
CA ASP A 372 -7.59 -32.46 13.87
C ASP A 372 -8.41 -33.19 14.93
N THR A 373 -9.73 -33.17 14.76
CA THR A 373 -10.68 -33.94 15.56
C THR A 373 -11.68 -34.69 14.66
N PRO A 374 -12.23 -35.82 15.12
CA PRO A 374 -13.28 -36.52 14.36
C PRO A 374 -14.51 -35.62 14.16
N GLY A 375 -14.96 -35.49 12.91
CA GLY A 375 -16.19 -34.82 12.54
C GLY A 375 -17.38 -35.78 12.43
N SER A 376 -18.32 -35.45 11.55
CA SER A 376 -19.38 -36.39 11.14
C SER A 376 -18.79 -37.58 10.35
N SER A 377 -19.61 -38.59 10.04
CA SER A 377 -19.12 -39.80 9.37
C SER A 377 -18.39 -39.48 8.06
N GLY A 378 -17.10 -39.88 8.00
CA GLY A 378 -16.23 -39.62 6.84
C GLY A 378 -15.61 -38.22 6.79
N ARG A 379 -15.74 -37.42 7.86
CA ARG A 379 -15.24 -36.05 7.94
C ARG A 379 -14.31 -35.84 9.13
N THR A 380 -13.36 -34.93 8.94
CA THR A 380 -12.41 -34.44 9.94
C THR A 380 -12.65 -32.94 10.12
N VAL A 381 -12.53 -32.47 11.36
CA VAL A 381 -12.57 -31.05 11.69
C VAL A 381 -11.18 -30.61 12.12
N THR A 382 -10.53 -29.81 11.29
CA THR A 382 -9.27 -29.14 11.61
C THR A 382 -9.57 -27.81 12.27
N THR A 383 -9.07 -27.59 13.48
CA THR A 383 -9.11 -26.30 14.17
C THR A 383 -7.72 -25.68 14.17
N ALA A 384 -7.57 -24.56 13.49
CA ALA A 384 -6.33 -23.79 13.41
C ALA A 384 -6.42 -22.54 14.28
N THR A 385 -5.39 -22.30 15.09
CA THR A 385 -5.23 -21.05 15.86
C THR A 385 -3.95 -20.36 15.43
N ALA A 386 -4.10 -19.13 14.92
CA ALA A 386 -2.98 -18.28 14.55
C ALA A 386 -3.02 -17.00 15.39
N LYS A 387 -1.88 -16.56 15.90
CA LYS A 387 -1.75 -15.38 16.76
C LYS A 387 -0.88 -14.34 16.09
N ASN A 388 -1.35 -13.09 16.06
CA ASN A 388 -0.65 -11.96 15.43
C ASN A 388 -0.17 -12.25 14.00
N VAL A 389 -1.03 -12.85 13.16
CA VAL A 389 -0.75 -13.06 11.72
C VAL A 389 -1.52 -12.03 10.87
N ARG A 390 -1.03 -11.75 9.67
CA ARG A 390 -1.60 -10.78 8.73
C ARG A 390 -2.82 -11.34 8.03
N GLU A 391 -2.61 -12.44 7.32
CA GLU A 391 -3.68 -13.27 6.79
C GLU A 391 -3.58 -14.73 7.24
N PHE A 392 -4.63 -15.46 6.90
CA PHE A 392 -4.77 -16.87 7.13
C PHE A 392 -5.02 -17.55 5.79
N ALA A 393 -4.16 -18.51 5.44
CA ALA A 393 -4.27 -19.33 4.24
C ALA A 393 -4.36 -20.81 4.61
N TRP A 394 -4.88 -21.62 3.68
CA TRP A 394 -4.86 -23.07 3.81
C TRP A 394 -4.82 -23.75 2.43
N ALA A 395 -4.55 -25.05 2.44
CA ALA A 395 -4.75 -25.89 1.26
C ALA A 395 -5.64 -27.09 1.61
N ALA A 396 -6.14 -27.79 0.61
CA ALA A 396 -6.88 -29.04 0.79
C ALA A 396 -6.61 -29.99 -0.37
N GLY A 397 -6.23 -31.22 -0.05
CA GLY A 397 -5.90 -32.21 -1.07
C GLY A 397 -5.38 -33.53 -0.50
N PRO A 398 -5.18 -34.55 -1.34
CA PRO A 398 -4.59 -35.83 -0.97
C PRO A 398 -3.05 -35.72 -0.85
N PHE A 399 -2.56 -34.78 -0.05
CA PHE A 399 -1.12 -34.53 0.13
C PHE A 399 -0.42 -35.71 0.81
N SER A 400 0.87 -35.88 0.53
CA SER A 400 1.78 -36.61 1.41
C SER A 400 2.39 -35.63 2.43
N LYS A 401 2.53 -36.04 3.69
CA LYS A 401 3.10 -35.20 4.76
C LYS A 401 4.37 -35.84 5.34
N ILE A 402 5.41 -35.04 5.51
CA ILE A 402 6.55 -35.35 6.39
C ILE A 402 6.76 -34.21 7.39
N SER A 403 7.27 -34.52 8.58
CA SER A 403 7.42 -33.55 9.67
C SER A 403 8.79 -33.67 10.33
N GLY A 404 9.24 -32.59 10.95
CA GLY A 404 10.41 -32.57 11.81
C GLY A 404 10.45 -31.32 12.67
N SER A 405 11.49 -31.20 13.49
CA SER A 405 11.77 -29.98 14.25
C SER A 405 13.11 -29.39 13.81
N SER A 406 13.19 -28.07 13.70
CA SER A 406 14.45 -27.34 13.51
C SER A 406 15.37 -27.52 14.72
N ALA A 407 16.63 -27.09 14.63
CA ALA A 407 17.56 -27.18 15.75
C ALA A 407 17.16 -26.25 16.90
N ALA A 408 16.50 -25.12 16.60
CA ALA A 408 15.92 -24.22 17.60
C ALA A 408 14.56 -24.69 18.16
N GLY A 409 14.01 -25.79 17.63
CA GLY A 409 12.79 -26.43 18.15
C GLY A 409 11.49 -26.03 17.45
N THR A 410 11.53 -25.25 16.38
CA THR A 410 10.34 -24.93 15.57
C THR A 410 9.84 -26.20 14.88
N ALA A 411 8.54 -26.49 14.99
CA ALA A 411 7.92 -27.57 14.24
C ALA A 411 7.80 -27.18 12.76
N VAL A 412 8.22 -28.07 11.86
CA VAL A 412 8.18 -27.86 10.42
C VAL A 412 7.52 -29.06 9.76
N ASN A 413 6.52 -28.79 8.93
CA ASN A 413 5.83 -29.80 8.13
C ASN A 413 6.00 -29.49 6.65
N VAL A 414 6.21 -30.53 5.84
CA VAL A 414 6.17 -30.44 4.38
C VAL A 414 5.03 -31.29 3.88
N TYR A 415 4.12 -30.66 3.15
CA TYR A 415 3.02 -31.28 2.42
C TYR A 415 3.38 -31.25 0.95
N SER A 416 3.25 -32.37 0.25
CA SER A 416 3.63 -32.45 -1.16
C SER A 416 2.53 -33.09 -1.98
N VAL A 417 2.31 -32.54 -3.16
CA VAL A 417 1.41 -33.13 -4.16
C VAL A 417 1.98 -34.43 -4.73
N SER A 418 1.15 -35.18 -5.45
CA SER A 418 1.58 -36.39 -6.13
C SER A 418 2.68 -36.10 -7.17
N GLY A 419 3.72 -36.94 -7.20
CA GLY A 419 4.84 -36.82 -8.15
C GLY A 419 6.12 -36.24 -7.55
N ILE A 420 6.04 -35.54 -6.41
CA ILE A 420 7.21 -35.10 -5.66
C ILE A 420 7.90 -36.31 -5.03
N SER A 421 9.21 -36.47 -5.29
CA SER A 421 9.96 -37.60 -4.76
C SER A 421 10.19 -37.48 -3.25
N SER A 422 10.35 -38.61 -2.55
CA SER A 422 10.68 -38.58 -1.11
C SER A 422 12.01 -37.87 -0.82
N SER A 423 12.98 -37.90 -1.75
CA SER A 423 14.23 -37.15 -1.63
C SER A 423 14.03 -35.65 -1.75
N ASP A 424 13.15 -35.21 -2.65
CA ASP A 424 12.83 -33.78 -2.82
C ASP A 424 12.06 -33.26 -1.61
N ALA A 425 11.05 -33.99 -1.14
CA ALA A 425 10.34 -33.65 0.08
C ALA A 425 11.30 -33.53 1.28
N GLN A 426 12.22 -34.49 1.44
CA GLN A 426 13.23 -34.45 2.51
C GLN A 426 14.23 -33.28 2.34
N SER A 427 14.56 -32.91 1.10
CA SER A 427 15.36 -31.72 0.80
C SER A 427 14.64 -30.45 1.22
N MET A 428 13.35 -30.31 0.90
CA MET A 428 12.52 -29.17 1.31
C MET A 428 12.38 -29.10 2.83
N LEU A 429 12.15 -30.23 3.51
CA LEU A 429 12.07 -30.26 4.98
C LEU A 429 13.40 -29.83 5.62
N SER A 430 14.53 -30.27 5.07
CA SER A 430 15.85 -29.88 5.56
C SER A 430 16.12 -28.39 5.34
N THR A 431 15.74 -27.89 4.16
CA THR A 431 15.85 -26.47 3.80
C THR A 431 15.01 -25.61 4.74
N ALA A 432 13.73 -25.94 4.93
CA ALA A 432 12.84 -25.17 5.76
C ALA A 432 13.31 -25.08 7.22
N LYS A 433 13.79 -26.20 7.77
CA LYS A 433 14.39 -26.24 9.12
C LYS A 433 15.65 -25.35 9.23
N SER A 434 16.51 -25.36 8.22
CA SER A 434 17.71 -24.52 8.24
C SER A 434 17.41 -23.04 8.01
N ALA A 435 16.46 -22.73 7.13
CA ALA A 435 16.04 -21.36 6.83
C ALA A 435 15.39 -20.69 8.04
N VAL A 436 14.45 -21.37 8.72
CA VAL A 436 13.79 -20.80 9.91
C VAL A 436 14.79 -20.51 11.03
N ASP A 437 15.75 -21.40 11.27
CA ASP A 437 16.79 -21.17 12.28
C ASP A 437 17.77 -20.05 11.88
N ALA A 438 18.12 -19.96 10.58
CA ALA A 438 19.02 -18.95 10.06
C ALA A 438 18.42 -17.53 10.15
N HIS A 439 17.15 -17.37 9.80
CA HIS A 439 16.44 -16.10 9.88
C HIS A 439 16.14 -15.74 11.33
N ALA A 440 15.73 -16.71 12.16
CA ALA A 440 15.50 -16.48 13.58
C ALA A 440 16.75 -15.98 14.32
N GLY A 441 17.91 -16.55 14.00
CA GLY A 441 19.19 -16.12 14.56
C GLY A 441 19.60 -14.69 14.18
N ARG A 442 19.01 -14.11 13.13
CA ARG A 442 19.30 -12.74 12.66
C ARG A 442 18.28 -11.72 13.13
N PHE A 443 17.00 -12.06 13.08
CA PHE A 443 15.92 -11.08 13.19
C PHE A 443 15.05 -11.26 14.44
N GLY A 444 15.23 -12.37 15.18
CA GLY A 444 14.47 -12.68 16.40
C GLY A 444 13.74 -14.02 16.31
N ALA A 445 13.34 -14.60 17.44
CA ALA A 445 12.75 -15.94 17.47
C ALA A 445 11.47 -16.06 16.64
N TYR A 446 11.30 -17.17 15.93
CA TYR A 446 10.10 -17.47 15.13
C TYR A 446 8.88 -17.65 16.06
N PRO A 447 7.80 -16.84 15.92
CA PRO A 447 6.76 -16.79 16.94
C PRO A 447 5.51 -17.63 16.64
N TYR A 448 5.34 -18.15 15.42
CA TYR A 448 4.07 -18.75 14.98
C TYR A 448 3.87 -20.22 15.38
N GLY A 449 4.81 -20.80 16.14
CA GLY A 449 4.71 -22.15 16.68
C GLY A 449 5.10 -23.26 15.69
N GLU A 450 4.40 -23.35 14.56
CA GLU A 450 4.74 -24.25 13.45
C GLU A 450 4.87 -23.52 12.11
N LEU A 451 5.52 -24.18 11.16
CA LEU A 451 5.68 -23.74 9.77
C LEU A 451 5.29 -24.88 8.84
N ASP A 452 4.27 -24.64 8.03
CA ASP A 452 3.79 -25.57 7.00
C ASP A 452 4.29 -25.11 5.62
N ALA A 453 5.01 -25.97 4.91
CA ALA A 453 5.41 -25.75 3.52
C ALA A 453 4.63 -26.70 2.60
N VAL A 454 3.88 -26.15 1.65
CA VAL A 454 3.10 -26.90 0.67
C VAL A 454 3.78 -26.82 -0.69
N ILE A 455 4.23 -27.98 -1.18
CA ILE A 455 5.06 -28.12 -2.36
C ILE A 455 4.25 -28.67 -3.53
N ASP A 456 4.15 -27.89 -4.60
CA ASP A 456 3.49 -28.23 -5.86
C ASP A 456 4.50 -28.44 -7.02
N ASN A 457 4.03 -28.86 -8.19
CA ASN A 457 4.84 -29.02 -9.40
C ASN A 457 4.69 -27.85 -10.39
N ASN A 458 3.61 -27.07 -10.29
CA ASN A 458 3.06 -26.30 -11.41
C ASN A 458 2.81 -24.81 -11.10
N PHE A 459 3.09 -24.33 -9.89
CA PHE A 459 2.97 -22.90 -9.57
C PHE A 459 3.75 -22.02 -10.55
N TRP A 460 3.06 -21.05 -11.14
CA TRP A 460 3.66 -20.11 -12.09
C TRP A 460 4.34 -18.91 -11.41
N PHE A 461 3.97 -18.64 -10.15
CA PHE A 461 4.36 -17.46 -9.37
C PHE A 461 5.62 -17.68 -8.52
N GLY A 462 6.20 -18.88 -8.51
CA GLY A 462 7.40 -19.21 -7.75
C GLY A 462 7.07 -19.66 -6.33
N GLY A 463 6.65 -18.73 -5.46
CA GLY A 463 6.32 -18.99 -4.06
C GLY A 463 5.33 -17.97 -3.48
N MET A 464 4.80 -18.26 -2.31
CA MET A 464 3.90 -17.37 -1.57
C MET A 464 4.03 -17.63 -0.06
N GLU A 465 3.98 -16.58 0.74
CA GLU A 465 4.71 -16.46 2.00
C GLU A 465 3.84 -16.35 3.26
N TYR A 466 2.57 -16.74 3.19
CA TYR A 466 1.61 -16.51 4.27
C TYR A 466 2.18 -16.87 5.67
N PRO A 467 1.83 -16.12 6.73
CA PRO A 467 2.40 -16.38 8.06
C PRO A 467 2.19 -17.82 8.51
N GLY A 468 3.28 -18.54 8.77
CA GLY A 468 3.29 -19.95 9.16
C GLY A 468 2.86 -20.95 8.10
N PHE A 469 2.61 -20.51 6.86
CA PHE A 469 2.15 -21.35 5.76
C PHE A 469 2.71 -20.85 4.43
N VAL A 470 3.63 -21.58 3.81
CA VAL A 470 4.24 -21.18 2.54
C VAL A 470 3.85 -22.12 1.41
N LEU A 471 3.63 -21.56 0.22
CA LEU A 471 3.47 -22.29 -1.03
C LEU A 471 4.77 -22.19 -1.82
N ASP A 472 5.26 -23.29 -2.38
CA ASP A 472 6.47 -23.27 -3.21
C ASP A 472 6.52 -24.46 -4.17
N LEU A 473 7.50 -24.44 -5.06
CA LEU A 473 7.98 -25.57 -5.85
C LEU A 473 9.16 -26.26 -5.14
N VAL A 474 9.72 -27.30 -5.77
CA VAL A 474 10.98 -27.89 -5.30
C VAL A 474 12.15 -26.96 -5.64
N SER A 475 12.42 -26.01 -4.74
CA SER A 475 13.49 -25.03 -4.87
C SER A 475 14.04 -24.67 -3.49
N THR A 476 15.31 -24.98 -3.24
CA THR A 476 15.91 -24.66 -1.93
C THR A 476 16.10 -23.16 -1.73
N THR A 477 16.28 -22.41 -2.82
CA THR A 477 16.48 -20.96 -2.75
C THR A 477 15.15 -20.22 -2.59
N ALA A 478 14.13 -20.58 -3.37
CA ALA A 478 12.79 -20.00 -3.20
C ALA A 478 12.27 -20.32 -1.80
N LEU A 479 12.39 -21.56 -1.32
CA LEU A 479 11.89 -21.89 0.02
C LEU A 479 12.62 -21.14 1.13
N THR A 480 13.90 -20.82 0.95
CA THR A 480 14.63 -19.97 1.90
C THR A 480 14.12 -18.52 1.87
N HIS A 481 13.68 -18.04 0.71
CA HIS A 481 13.05 -16.74 0.47
C HIS A 481 11.65 -16.68 1.10
N GLU A 482 10.77 -17.63 0.78
CA GLU A 482 9.42 -17.71 1.37
C GLU A 482 9.44 -17.77 2.91
N ILE A 483 10.48 -18.39 3.47
CA ILE A 483 10.65 -18.46 4.93
C ILE A 483 11.30 -17.19 5.49
N GLY A 484 12.01 -16.40 4.68
CA GLY A 484 12.51 -15.08 5.04
C GLY A 484 11.37 -14.09 5.26
N HIS A 485 10.32 -14.19 4.44
CA HIS A 485 9.09 -13.42 4.59
C HIS A 485 8.33 -13.68 5.91
N GLN A 486 8.71 -14.71 6.67
CA GLN A 486 8.14 -14.88 8.01
C GLN A 486 8.56 -13.73 8.94
N TRP A 487 9.67 -13.04 8.64
CA TRP A 487 10.13 -11.84 9.35
C TRP A 487 9.84 -10.54 8.62
N TRP A 488 10.19 -10.44 7.34
CA TRP A 488 9.89 -9.28 6.48
C TRP A 488 8.55 -9.52 5.81
N TYR A 489 7.63 -8.58 5.82
CA TYR A 489 6.19 -8.83 5.69
C TYR A 489 5.56 -9.51 6.92
N GLY A 490 5.75 -10.81 7.14
CA GLY A 490 4.99 -11.58 8.15
C GLY A 490 4.98 -10.94 9.55
N ILE A 491 6.15 -10.71 10.15
CA ILE A 491 6.29 -10.05 11.45
C ILE A 491 6.42 -8.53 11.29
N VAL A 492 7.39 -8.08 10.50
CA VAL A 492 7.63 -6.68 10.16
C VAL A 492 6.88 -6.39 8.88
N GLY A 493 5.61 -6.00 9.00
CA GLY A 493 4.77 -5.79 7.83
C GLY A 493 5.05 -4.51 7.12
N ASP A 494 4.40 -4.34 6.00
CA ASP A 494 4.41 -3.15 5.18
C ASP A 494 3.08 -3.07 4.43
N ASP A 495 3.00 -2.10 3.54
CA ASP A 495 1.94 -2.00 2.55
C ASP A 495 2.58 -2.46 1.23
N GLU A 496 2.41 -3.75 0.90
CA GLU A 496 3.11 -4.39 -0.20
C GLU A 496 2.78 -3.73 -1.55
N TYR A 497 1.58 -3.14 -1.67
CA TYR A 497 1.22 -2.41 -2.88
C TYR A 497 2.03 -1.13 -3.02
N ASN A 498 2.12 -0.34 -1.95
CA ASN A 498 2.76 0.98 -2.00
C ASN A 498 4.28 0.93 -1.76
N ASN A 499 4.79 -0.08 -1.06
CA ASN A 499 6.19 -0.22 -0.69
C ASN A 499 6.73 -1.66 -0.88
N PRO A 500 6.53 -2.30 -2.04
CA PRO A 500 6.87 -3.73 -2.25
C PRO A 500 8.35 -4.07 -1.96
N TRP A 501 9.23 -3.07 -2.00
CA TRP A 501 10.64 -3.28 -1.69
C TRP A 501 10.94 -3.56 -0.22
N LEU A 502 10.11 -3.09 0.72
CA LEU A 502 10.31 -3.34 2.16
C LEU A 502 10.09 -4.82 2.50
N ASP A 503 9.30 -5.47 1.69
CA ASP A 503 9.10 -6.90 1.71
C ASP A 503 10.18 -7.61 0.87
N GLU A 504 10.10 -7.50 -0.46
CA GLU A 504 10.85 -8.37 -1.35
C GLU A 504 12.36 -8.14 -1.37
N ALA A 505 12.82 -6.89 -1.26
CA ALA A 505 14.25 -6.61 -1.22
C ALA A 505 14.88 -7.11 0.08
N PHE A 506 14.16 -6.97 1.19
CA PHE A 506 14.62 -7.40 2.51
C PHE A 506 14.66 -8.91 2.60
N THR A 507 13.64 -9.59 2.07
CA THR A 507 13.61 -11.04 2.00
C THR A 507 14.71 -11.59 1.10
N ASP A 508 14.91 -11.03 -0.09
CA ASP A 508 15.98 -11.51 -1.01
C ASP A 508 17.38 -11.25 -0.42
N TYR A 509 17.57 -10.15 0.31
CA TYR A 509 18.79 -9.90 1.09
C TYR A 509 18.95 -10.90 2.25
N ALA A 510 17.88 -11.21 2.98
CA ALA A 510 17.89 -12.22 4.04
C ALA A 510 18.24 -13.62 3.50
N THR A 511 17.70 -13.98 2.33
CA THR A 511 18.01 -15.21 1.59
C THR A 511 19.49 -15.29 1.27
N ASP A 512 20.08 -14.22 0.74
CA ASP A 512 21.52 -14.14 0.49
C ASP A 512 22.33 -14.38 1.77
N LEU A 513 21.94 -13.75 2.88
CA LEU A 513 22.61 -13.93 4.16
C LEU A 513 22.51 -15.37 4.67
N ALA A 514 21.34 -16.00 4.58
CA ALA A 514 21.12 -17.39 5.00
C ALA A 514 21.97 -18.37 4.18
N GLN A 515 22.19 -18.08 2.90
CA GLN A 515 23.03 -18.86 2.00
C GLN A 515 24.53 -18.49 2.04
N GLY A 516 24.93 -17.54 2.90
CA GLY A 516 26.33 -17.12 3.04
C GLY A 516 26.85 -16.29 1.86
N LYS A 517 25.97 -15.71 1.04
CA LYS A 517 26.35 -14.81 -0.05
C LYS A 517 26.71 -13.43 0.50
N THR A 518 27.74 -12.82 -0.07
CA THR A 518 28.28 -11.52 0.36
C THR A 518 27.77 -10.34 -0.48
N GLY A 519 26.91 -10.60 -1.47
CA GLY A 519 26.52 -9.60 -2.47
C GLY A 519 27.64 -9.23 -3.45
N THR A 520 28.74 -9.99 -3.48
CA THR A 520 29.78 -9.80 -4.51
C THR A 520 29.17 -10.01 -5.89
N ASN A 521 29.43 -9.09 -6.82
CA ASN A 521 28.90 -9.09 -8.20
C ASN A 521 27.37 -8.92 -8.32
N CYS A 522 26.68 -8.54 -7.25
CA CYS A 522 25.22 -8.45 -7.30
C CYS A 522 24.74 -7.39 -8.35
N TRP A 523 25.59 -6.39 -8.65
CA TRP A 523 25.34 -5.35 -9.64
C TRP A 523 25.47 -5.80 -11.12
N ASN A 524 26.00 -7.00 -11.40
CA ASN A 524 26.36 -7.41 -12.77
C ASN A 524 25.17 -7.59 -13.73
N SER A 525 23.95 -7.70 -13.19
CA SER A 525 22.71 -7.92 -13.95
C SER A 525 21.66 -6.83 -13.71
N THR A 526 22.05 -5.71 -13.12
CA THR A 526 21.11 -4.67 -12.67
C THR A 526 21.49 -3.33 -13.32
N SER A 527 20.58 -2.76 -14.11
CA SER A 527 20.68 -1.39 -14.64
C SER A 527 19.33 -0.68 -14.51
N TRP A 528 19.37 0.65 -14.42
CA TRP A 528 18.17 1.49 -14.49
C TRP A 528 17.74 1.67 -15.96
N ALA A 529 16.50 1.38 -16.29
CA ALA A 529 15.96 1.54 -17.65
C ALA A 529 15.51 2.98 -17.93
N SER A 530 15.15 3.74 -16.90
CA SER A 530 14.74 5.15 -17.01
C SER A 530 15.12 5.91 -15.74
N SER A 531 15.01 7.25 -15.75
CA SER A 531 15.12 8.07 -14.53
C SER A 531 13.90 7.96 -13.60
N ALA A 532 12.79 7.42 -14.11
CA ALA A 532 11.55 7.25 -13.35
C ALA A 532 11.55 5.99 -12.47
N GLU A 533 12.38 4.97 -12.78
CA GLU A 533 12.53 3.78 -11.94
C GLU A 533 13.14 4.14 -10.59
N LYS A 534 12.46 3.79 -9.51
CA LYS A 534 12.92 3.91 -8.12
C LYS A 534 12.61 2.60 -7.41
N ILE A 535 13.45 2.18 -6.47
CA ILE A 535 13.19 0.96 -5.68
C ILE A 535 11.84 1.09 -4.95
N SER A 536 11.54 2.29 -4.47
CA SER A 536 10.33 2.62 -3.71
C SER A 536 9.10 2.95 -4.57
N ASN A 537 9.07 2.57 -5.85
CA ASN A 537 7.84 2.69 -6.66
C ASN A 537 6.80 1.67 -6.19
N SER A 538 5.51 2.05 -6.24
CA SER A 538 4.38 1.16 -5.94
C SER A 538 4.10 0.17 -7.07
N MET A 539 3.27 -0.83 -6.78
CA MET A 539 2.81 -1.81 -7.76
C MET A 539 2.02 -1.19 -8.90
N ALA A 540 1.39 -0.02 -8.74
CA ALA A 540 0.80 0.72 -9.86
C ALA A 540 1.83 1.05 -10.96
N TYR A 541 3.05 1.43 -10.55
CA TYR A 541 4.14 1.68 -11.49
C TYR A 541 4.68 0.37 -12.07
N TRP A 542 4.85 -0.65 -11.22
CA TRP A 542 5.41 -1.93 -11.64
C TRP A 542 4.47 -2.71 -12.54
N ASP A 543 3.16 -2.63 -12.39
CA ASP A 543 2.20 -3.22 -13.32
C ASP A 543 2.32 -2.61 -14.73
N ALA A 544 2.54 -1.29 -14.80
CA ALA A 544 2.81 -0.60 -16.06
C ALA A 544 4.20 -0.94 -16.65
N HIS A 545 5.11 -1.50 -15.85
CA HIS A 545 6.49 -1.83 -16.22
C HIS A 545 6.87 -3.25 -15.77
N SER A 546 5.98 -4.21 -15.96
CA SER A 546 6.02 -5.52 -15.27
C SER A 546 7.32 -6.28 -15.43
N SER A 547 7.92 -6.25 -16.62
CA SER A 547 9.21 -6.89 -16.91
C SER A 547 10.39 -6.35 -16.09
N ARG A 548 10.21 -5.24 -15.38
CA ARG A 548 11.25 -4.57 -14.59
C ARG A 548 11.13 -4.80 -13.09
N TYR A 549 9.96 -5.26 -12.61
CA TYR A 549 9.69 -5.44 -11.18
C TYR A 549 10.75 -6.29 -10.47
N SER A 550 10.93 -7.55 -10.91
CA SER A 550 11.93 -8.45 -10.31
C SER A 550 13.36 -7.91 -10.43
N THR A 551 13.71 -7.26 -11.54
CA THR A 551 15.05 -6.69 -11.70
C THR A 551 15.32 -5.55 -10.72
N VAL A 552 14.33 -4.69 -10.48
CA VAL A 552 14.51 -3.50 -9.64
C VAL A 552 14.25 -3.81 -8.16
N VAL A 553 13.09 -4.34 -7.84
CA VAL A 553 12.65 -4.52 -6.45
C VAL A 553 13.47 -5.60 -5.75
N TYR A 554 13.68 -6.75 -6.40
CA TYR A 554 14.48 -7.84 -5.82
C TYR A 554 15.97 -7.59 -6.09
N GLY A 555 16.36 -7.57 -7.36
CA GLY A 555 17.76 -7.50 -7.79
C GLY A 555 18.49 -6.25 -7.30
N TYR A 556 18.00 -5.07 -7.68
CA TYR A 556 18.57 -3.79 -7.24
C TYR A 556 18.37 -3.57 -5.73
N GLY A 557 17.19 -3.93 -5.20
CA GLY A 557 16.85 -3.80 -3.79
C GLY A 557 17.82 -4.52 -2.85
N LYS A 558 18.03 -5.83 -3.04
CA LYS A 558 18.99 -6.58 -2.21
C LYS A 558 20.41 -6.04 -2.35
N CYS A 559 20.78 -5.58 -3.55
CA CYS A 559 22.08 -5.00 -3.80
C CYS A 559 22.29 -3.70 -3.05
N ALA A 560 21.26 -2.84 -3.00
CA ALA A 560 21.28 -1.64 -2.19
C ALA A 560 21.46 -2.00 -0.71
N LEU A 561 20.79 -3.02 -0.19
CA LEU A 561 20.99 -3.48 1.19
C LEU A 561 22.40 -4.04 1.45
N HIS A 562 23.00 -4.75 0.49
CA HIS A 562 24.41 -5.16 0.56
C HIS A 562 25.38 -3.95 0.52
N ASP A 563 25.08 -2.90 -0.26
CA ASP A 563 25.88 -1.66 -0.27
C ASP A 563 25.68 -0.85 1.01
N LEU A 564 24.48 -0.83 1.58
CA LEU A 564 24.21 -0.23 2.89
C LEU A 564 25.06 -0.92 3.94
N ARG A 565 25.06 -2.26 3.97
CA ARG A 565 25.91 -3.07 4.85
C ARG A 565 27.39 -2.71 4.70
N ARG A 566 27.89 -2.56 3.47
CA ARG A 566 29.29 -2.13 3.22
C ARG A 566 29.56 -0.71 3.72
N THR A 567 28.58 0.18 3.61
CA THR A 567 28.68 1.59 4.01
C THR A 567 28.70 1.76 5.52
N ILE A 568 27.84 1.03 6.25
CA ILE A 568 27.71 1.17 7.71
C ILE A 568 28.51 0.13 8.50
N GLY A 569 28.94 -0.95 7.85
CA GLY A 569 29.69 -2.07 8.43
C GLY A 569 28.79 -3.20 8.94
N ASP A 570 29.33 -4.43 8.89
CA ASP A 570 28.62 -5.68 9.22
C ASP A 570 27.97 -5.67 10.60
N THR A 571 28.70 -5.19 11.62
CA THR A 571 28.20 -5.12 13.00
C THR A 571 27.01 -4.15 13.12
N ALA A 572 27.11 -2.98 12.47
CA ALA A 572 26.04 -1.99 12.51
C ALA A 572 24.80 -2.47 11.74
N MET A 573 24.98 -3.09 10.57
CA MET A 573 23.88 -3.66 9.79
C MET A 573 23.17 -4.80 10.51
N THR A 574 23.94 -5.72 11.12
CA THR A 574 23.35 -6.83 11.89
C THR A 574 22.52 -6.30 13.06
N LYS A 575 23.05 -5.32 13.80
CA LYS A 575 22.32 -4.68 14.89
C LYS A 575 21.10 -3.90 14.39
N LEU A 576 21.23 -3.17 13.28
CA LEU A 576 20.14 -2.41 12.67
C LEU A 576 18.95 -3.33 12.35
N LEU A 577 19.16 -4.40 11.59
CA LEU A 577 18.05 -5.26 11.18
C LEU A 577 17.41 -6.00 12.35
N HIS A 578 18.22 -6.47 13.32
CA HIS A 578 17.70 -7.10 14.53
C HIS A 578 16.84 -6.11 15.35
N ASP A 579 17.34 -4.90 15.61
CA ASP A 579 16.63 -3.91 16.42
C ASP A 579 15.42 -3.33 15.68
N TYR A 580 15.51 -3.19 14.35
CA TYR A 580 14.40 -2.75 13.52
C TYR A 580 13.27 -3.78 13.53
N ALA A 581 13.59 -5.07 13.36
CA ALA A 581 12.60 -6.13 13.48
C ALA A 581 11.94 -6.14 14.86
N ALA A 582 12.72 -6.00 15.94
CA ALA A 582 12.18 -5.92 17.29
C ALA A 582 11.29 -4.67 17.52
N ALA A 583 11.65 -3.52 16.94
CA ALA A 583 10.88 -2.29 17.07
C ALA A 583 9.55 -2.30 16.29
N HIS A 584 9.50 -3.04 15.18
CA HIS A 584 8.33 -3.17 14.31
C HIS A 584 7.64 -4.52 14.43
N TRP A 585 7.86 -5.27 15.50
CA TRP A 585 7.32 -6.61 15.70
C TRP A 585 5.77 -6.60 15.68
N TYR A 586 5.17 -7.23 14.67
CA TYR A 586 3.73 -7.16 14.30
C TYR A 586 3.19 -5.77 13.93
N GLY A 587 4.08 -4.79 13.82
CA GLY A 587 3.79 -3.45 13.34
C GLY A 587 3.78 -3.39 11.82
N ILE A 588 3.80 -2.16 11.30
CA ILE A 588 3.96 -1.87 9.87
C ILE A 588 5.16 -0.93 9.75
N SER A 589 6.11 -1.33 8.92
CA SER A 589 7.30 -0.64 8.47
C SER A 589 6.93 0.35 7.36
N THR A 590 7.67 1.45 7.31
CA THR A 590 7.61 2.40 6.20
C THR A 590 9.03 2.74 5.75
N THR A 591 9.16 3.19 4.50
CA THR A 591 10.47 3.57 3.94
C THR A 591 11.15 4.66 4.79
N ALA A 592 10.36 5.63 5.28
CA ALA A 592 10.86 6.71 6.14
C ALA A 592 11.37 6.20 7.50
N GLU A 593 10.65 5.26 8.12
CA GLU A 593 11.07 4.66 9.40
C GLU A 593 12.35 3.83 9.25
N PHE A 594 12.48 3.04 8.18
CA PHE A 594 13.71 2.30 7.91
C PHE A 594 14.90 3.23 7.66
N LYS A 595 14.72 4.29 6.85
CA LYS A 595 15.78 5.29 6.60
C LYS A 595 16.24 5.97 7.88
N ALA A 596 15.28 6.33 8.75
CA ALA A 596 15.59 6.92 10.05
C ALA A 596 16.36 5.93 10.96
N ALA A 597 15.93 4.67 11.02
CA ALA A 597 16.63 3.63 11.79
C ALA A 597 18.05 3.37 11.27
N ALA A 598 18.21 3.28 9.94
CA ALA A 598 19.50 3.11 9.29
C ALA A 598 20.44 4.29 9.57
N GLN A 599 19.94 5.53 9.50
CA GLN A 599 20.74 6.71 9.86
C GLN A 599 21.12 6.71 11.33
N ALA A 600 20.24 6.27 12.23
CA ALA A 600 20.53 6.18 13.66
C ALA A 600 21.59 5.10 13.99
N ALA A 601 21.77 4.10 13.12
CA ALA A 601 22.74 3.02 13.31
C ALA A 601 24.19 3.42 12.93
N THR A 602 24.40 4.60 12.33
CA THR A 602 25.73 5.02 11.84
C THR A 602 25.97 6.53 11.99
N THR A 603 27.24 6.94 11.96
CA THR A 603 27.62 8.37 11.86
C THR A 603 27.85 8.82 10.42
N VAL A 604 27.83 7.89 9.46
CA VAL A 604 27.88 8.18 8.03
C VAL A 604 26.56 8.82 7.61
N ASP A 605 26.62 9.95 6.91
CA ASP A 605 25.43 10.57 6.32
C ASP A 605 24.94 9.72 5.14
N LEU A 606 23.73 9.19 5.26
CA LEU A 606 23.10 8.31 4.26
C LEU A 606 22.27 9.07 3.22
N THR A 607 22.23 10.41 3.26
CA THR A 607 21.43 11.22 2.31
C THR A 607 21.79 10.93 0.85
N SER A 608 23.09 10.87 0.53
CA SER A 608 23.55 10.54 -0.82
C SER A 608 23.30 9.08 -1.18
N PHE A 609 23.36 8.17 -0.20
CA PHE A 609 23.05 6.75 -0.39
C PHE A 609 21.60 6.55 -0.85
N TRP A 610 20.62 7.15 -0.16
CA TRP A 610 19.21 7.02 -0.54
C TRP A 610 18.93 7.59 -1.93
N THR A 611 19.57 8.73 -2.25
CA THR A 611 19.46 9.35 -3.57
C THR A 611 20.08 8.48 -4.67
N GLN A 612 21.27 7.92 -4.41
CA GLN A 612 21.97 7.03 -5.35
C GLN A 612 21.17 5.78 -5.67
N HIS A 613 20.54 5.18 -4.66
CA HIS A 613 19.74 3.96 -4.80
C HIS A 613 18.27 4.23 -5.12
N ARG A 614 17.87 5.50 -5.27
CA ARG A 614 16.51 5.91 -5.63
C ARG A 614 15.46 5.33 -4.66
N ILE A 615 15.70 5.55 -3.38
CA ILE A 615 14.80 5.17 -2.28
C ILE A 615 14.20 6.46 -1.71
N ASP A 616 13.01 6.80 -2.22
CA ASP A 616 12.25 7.98 -1.83
C ASP A 616 11.35 7.69 -0.63
N GLY A 617 10.91 8.75 0.06
CA GLY A 617 10.22 8.66 1.36
C GLY A 617 11.20 9.07 2.44
#